data_AF-A0A382LMH3-F1
#
_entry.id   AF-A0A382LMH3-F1
#
_cell.length_a   1.000
_cell.length_b   1.000
_cell.length_c   1.000
_cell.angle_alpha   90.00
_cell.angle_beta   90.00
_cell.angle_gamma   90.00
#
_symmetry.space_group_name_H-M   'P 1'
#
loop_
_entity.id
_entity.type
_entity.pdbx_description
1 polymer ?
#
loop_
_entity_poly.entity_id
_entity_poly.type
_entity_poly.pdbx_seq_one_letter_code
_entity_poly.pdbx_strand_id
1 'polypeptide(L)' 'MKLHNKGWGYTKIHRHLVENGFEIGKSRTTVDSIIKKIKKREEFLSQPIIDGYGNFRVEIKKF' A
#
# COMPACT_ATOMS: atom_id res chain seq x y z
N MET A 1 2.49 -5.40 -7.94
CA MET A 1 3.58 -6.21 -7.33
C MET A 1 4.14 -7.33 -8.21
N LYS A 2 3.51 -7.75 -9.32
CA LYS A 2 3.95 -8.92 -10.13
C LYS A 2 5.44 -8.93 -10.52
N LEU A 3 6.05 -7.79 -10.88
CA LEU A 3 7.49 -7.72 -11.20
C LEU A 3 8.38 -7.81 -9.96
N HIS A 4 7.99 -7.15 -8.86
CA HIS A 4 8.70 -7.27 -7.58
C HIS A 4 8.59 -8.69 -7.01
N ASN A 5 7.43 -9.33 -7.12
CA ASN A 5 7.20 -10.69 -6.64
C ASN A 5 7.95 -11.74 -7.47
N LYS A 6 8.38 -11.39 -8.69
CA LYS A 6 9.33 -12.16 -9.52
C LYS A 6 10.80 -11.93 -9.10
N GLY A 7 11.06 -11.22 -8.00
CA GLY A 7 12.40 -10.95 -7.47
C GLY A 7 13.14 -9.79 -8.13
N TRP A 8 12.47 -8.96 -8.94
CA TRP A 8 13.15 -7.84 -9.59
C TRP A 8 13.34 -6.67 -8.62
N GLY A 9 14.58 -6.19 -8.50
CA GLY A 9 14.89 -4.96 -7.77
C GLY A 9 14.30 -3.72 -8.43
N TYR A 10 14.06 -2.66 -7.64
CA TYR A 10 13.42 -1.43 -8.11
C TYR A 10 14.16 -0.76 -9.29
N THR A 11 15.49 -0.88 -9.35
CA THR A 11 16.30 -0.39 -10.49
C THR A 11 15.97 -1.11 -11.79
N LYS A 12 15.83 -2.45 -11.75
CA LYS A 12 15.49 -3.25 -12.93
C LYS A 12 14.07 -2.95 -13.40
N ILE A 13 13.15 -2.76 -12.45
CA ILE A 13 11.77 -2.39 -12.75
C ILE A 13 11.71 -0.99 -13.37
N HIS A 14 12.44 -0.01 -12.84
CA HIS A 14 12.47 1.35 -13.40
C HIS A 14 12.96 1.33 -14.85
N ARG A 15 14.07 0.65 -15.12
CA ARG A 15 14.61 0.51 -16.47
C ARG A 15 13.60 -0.13 -17.42
N HIS A 16 12.97 -1.22 -17.01
CA HIS A 16 11.96 -1.90 -17.81
C HIS A 16 10.76 -0.98 -18.12
N LEU A 17 10.28 -0.20 -17.15
CA LEU A 17 9.17 0.73 -17.37
C LEU A 17 9.54 1.84 -18.37
N VAL A 18 10.75 2.40 -18.25
CA VAL A 18 11.25 3.42 -19.20
C VAL A 18 11.39 2.85 -20.61
N GLU A 19 11.98 1.65 -20.75
CA GLU A 19 12.16 0.98 -22.04
C GLU A 19 10.83 0.61 -22.71
N ASN A 20 9.77 0.38 -21.92
CA ASN A 20 8.42 0.11 -22.43
C ASN A 20 7.58 1.38 -22.64
N GLY A 21 8.18 2.58 -22.50
CA GLY A 21 7.52 3.85 -22.78
C GLY A 21 6.54 4.32 -21.71
N PHE A 22 6.60 3.78 -20.49
CA PHE A 22 5.76 4.27 -19.40
C PHE A 22 6.22 5.64 -18.92
N GLU A 23 5.27 6.54 -18.66
CA GLU A 23 5.53 7.83 -18.03
C GLU A 23 5.86 7.64 -16.55
N ILE A 24 7.14 7.50 -16.25
CA ILE A 24 7.67 7.44 -14.89
C ILE A 24 8.69 8.54 -14.66
N GLY A 25 8.76 9.01 -13.41
CA GLY A 25 9.78 9.96 -13.00
C GLY A 25 11.19 9.47 -13.35
N LYS A 26 12.07 10.41 -13.73
CA LYS A 26 13.46 10.12 -14.15
C LYS A 26 14.25 9.35 -13.09
N SER A 27 13.93 9.53 -11.80
CA SER A 27 14.60 8.85 -10.71
C SER A 27 14.10 7.42 -10.50
N ARG A 28 15.04 6.48 -10.36
CA ARG A 28 14.81 5.09 -9.94
C ARG A 28 14.12 4.97 -8.58
N THR A 29 14.36 5.93 -7.68
CA THR A 29 13.74 5.97 -6.34
C THR A 29 12.22 6.17 -6.38
N THR A 30 11.69 6.64 -7.52
CA THR A 30 10.24 6.75 -7.74
C THR A 30 9.58 5.37 -7.64
N VAL A 31 10.21 4.33 -8.23
CA VAL A 31 9.71 2.95 -8.17
C VAL A 31 9.76 2.40 -6.75
N ASP A 32 10.84 2.67 -6.01
CA ASP A 32 10.97 2.27 -4.60
C ASP A 32 9.85 2.88 -3.74
N SER A 33 9.57 4.17 -3.93
CA SER A 33 8.48 4.86 -3.22
C SER A 33 7.10 4.28 -3.56
N ILE A 34 6.87 3.93 -4.82
CA ILE A 34 5.62 3.28 -5.27
C ILE A 34 5.47 1.91 -4.60
N ILE A 35 6.54 1.10 -4.58
CA ILE A 35 6.55 -0.21 -3.91
C ILE A 35 6.20 -0.07 -2.44
N LYS A 36 6.83 0.87 -1.73
CA LYS A 36 6.56 1.13 -0.30
C LYS A 36 5.11 1.54 -0.06
N LYS A 37 4.54 2.41 -0.91
CA LYS A 37 3.13 2.82 -0.82
C LYS A 37 2.16 1.66 -1.02
N ILE A 38 2.46 0.74 -1.94
CA ILE A 38 1.65 -0.46 -2.17
C ILE A 38 1.70 -1.37 -0.94
N LYS A 39 2.89 -1.68 -0.41
CA LYS A 39 3.04 -2.49 0.81
C LYS A 39 2.28 -1.91 1.99
N LYS A 40 2.43 -0.60 2.25
CA LYS A 40 1.71 0.09 3.32
C LYS A 40 0.19 0.01 3.16
N ARG A 41 -0.31 0.08 1.91
CA ARG A 41 -1.75 -0.06 1.63
C ARG A 41 -2.22 -1.50 1.87
N GLU A 42 -1.45 -2.50 1.47
CA GLU A 42 -1.75 -3.91 1.72
C GLU A 42 -1.76 -4.21 3.23
N GLU A 43 -0.78 -3.71 3.99
CA GLU A 43 -0.73 -3.81 5.46
C GLU A 43 -1.89 -3.10 6.15
N PHE A 44 -2.37 -1.98 5.60
CA PHE A 44 -3.54 -1.29 6.14
C PHE A 44 -4.83 -2.09 5.90
N LEU A 45 -4.99 -2.62 4.68
CA LEU A 45 -6.18 -3.38 4.29
C LEU A 45 -6.22 -4.79 4.89
N SER A 46 -5.06 -5.37 5.24
CA SER A 46 -4.97 -6.69 5.86
C SER A 46 -5.23 -6.68 7.37
N GLN A 47 -5.34 -5.49 7.98
CA GLN A 47 -5.69 -5.41 9.39
C GLN A 47 -7.10 -5.96 9.60
N PRO A 48 -7.29 -6.88 10.57
CA PRO A 48 -8.63 -7.29 10.95
C PRO A 48 -9.40 -6.06 11.40
N ILE A 49 -10.64 -5.91 10.94
CA ILE A 49 -11.55 -4.89 11.45
C ILE A 49 -11.79 -5.27 12.91
N ILE A 50 -11.11 -4.58 13.82
CA ILE A 50 -11.44 -4.64 15.24
C ILE A 50 -12.81 -3.99 15.33
N ASP A 51 -13.86 -4.79 15.36
CA ASP A 51 -15.24 -4.38 15.63
C ASP A 51 -15.40 -4.00 17.12
N GLY A 52 -14.47 -3.16 17.57
CA GLY A 52 -14.33 -2.65 18.92
C GLY A 52 -15.10 -1.36 19.12
N TYR A 53 -16.20 -1.15 18.38
CA TYR A 53 -17.32 -0.38 18.92
C TYR A 53 -17.97 -1.24 20.00
N GLY A 54 -17.26 -1.43 21.11
CA GLY A 54 -17.78 -2.04 22.30
C GLY A 54 -19.04 -1.29 22.67
N ASN A 55 -20.16 -2.02 22.67
CA ASN A 55 -21.48 -1.61 23.14
C ASN A 55 -21.40 -0.49 24.18
N PHE A 56 -21.50 0.78 23.76
CA PHE A 56 -21.74 1.86 24.69
C PHE A 56 -23.17 1.65 25.18
N ARG A 57 -23.33 0.99 26.33
CA ARG A 57 -24.62 0.94 27.05
C ARG A 57 -24.93 2.36 27.48
N VAL A 58 -25.71 3.06 26.67
CA VAL A 58 -26.28 4.36 27.05
C VAL A 58 -27.48 4.06 27.94
N GLU A 59 -27.31 4.13 29.27
CA GLU A 59 -28.44 4.13 30.19
C GLU A 59 -29.15 5.48 30.13
N ILE A 60 -30.38 5.48 29.60
CA ILE A 60 -31.28 6.62 29.69
C ILE A 60 -31.79 6.68 31.15
N LYS A 61 -31.24 7.59 31.96
CA LYS A 61 -31.89 7.98 33.22
C LYS A 61 -33.15 8.79 32.90
N LYS A 62 -34.32 8.22 33.19
CA LYS A 62 -35.57 8.98 33.25
C LYS A 62 -35.53 9.86 34.51
N PHE A 63 -35.70 11.16 34.30
CA PHE A 63 -36.00 12.14 35.34
C PHE A 63 -37.48 12.04 35.75
#